data_AF-A0A6A5V6X2-F1
#
_entry.id   AF-A0A6A5V6X2-F1
#
_cell.length_a   1.000
_cell.length_b   1.000
_cell.length_c   1.000
_cell.angle_alpha   90.00
_cell.angle_beta   90.00
_cell.angle_gamma   90.00
#
_symmetry.space_group_name_H-M   'P 1'
#
loop_
_entity.id
_entity.type
_entity.pdbx_description
1 polymer ?
#
loop_
_entity_poly.entity_id
_entity_poly.type
_entity_poly.pdbx_seq_one_letter_code
_entity_poly.pdbx_strand_id
1 'polypeptide(L)'
;MVAIDMLGGILIFFVAIATAWPLTPSEHFEAIVKRLDKPPVPNSQELLAHFDRVPLNSCLFYTGGTLDAAVKYGETNTLFLINELDLDGWTTQSEDTPNEFGDSDYAPDCPMSFAFQQPYFDAGVGWGKDEHAKYWDNLSEAIALKCRGDAYLALPPALTIPEDSVFARMEFSALQRNAAITRLLGVVVNDDDSFLELPYPLWERCAAP
;
A
#
# COMPACT_ATOMS: atom_id res chain seq x y z
N MET A 1 19.94 -79.59 36.32
CA MET A 1 20.64 -79.42 35.02
C MET A 1 19.93 -78.31 34.26
N VAL A 2 20.70 -77.32 33.83
CA VAL A 2 20.29 -76.04 33.25
C VAL A 2 20.28 -76.13 31.73
N ALA A 3 19.29 -75.53 31.07
CA ALA A 3 19.35 -74.94 29.71
C ALA A 3 18.01 -74.20 29.47
N ILE A 4 17.90 -72.92 29.83
CA ILE A 4 18.25 -71.72 29.07
C ILE A 4 17.30 -71.50 27.86
N ASP A 5 16.43 -70.52 28.07
CA ASP A 5 15.56 -69.85 27.10
C ASP A 5 16.31 -69.38 25.85
N MET A 6 15.66 -69.50 24.69
CA MET A 6 15.91 -68.61 23.56
C MET A 6 14.59 -68.24 22.89
N LEU A 7 13.94 -67.23 23.47
CA LEU A 7 13.04 -66.31 22.75
C LEU A 7 13.87 -65.60 21.68
N GLY A 8 13.79 -66.09 20.44
CA GLY A 8 14.33 -65.41 19.26
C GLY A 8 13.52 -64.16 18.96
N GLY A 9 13.79 -63.08 19.69
CA GLY A 9 13.28 -61.75 19.42
C GLY A 9 13.83 -61.24 18.08
N ILE A 10 12.95 -61.09 17.10
CA ILE A 10 13.25 -60.39 15.85
C ILE A 10 13.36 -58.90 16.22
N LEU A 11 14.59 -58.45 16.44
CA LEU A 11 14.92 -57.05 16.63
C LEU A 11 14.90 -56.38 15.25
N ILE A 12 13.74 -55.86 14.84
CA ILE A 12 13.63 -55.00 13.66
C ILE A 12 14.33 -53.68 14.02
N PHE A 13 15.60 -53.59 13.64
CA PHE A 13 16.35 -52.34 13.58
C PHE A 13 15.65 -51.43 12.56
N PHE A 14 14.69 -50.61 13.01
CA PHE A 14 14.34 -49.39 12.31
C PHE A 14 15.55 -48.46 12.42
N VAL A 15 16.47 -48.58 11.47
CA VAL A 15 17.41 -47.49 11.18
C VAL A 15 16.53 -46.36 10.65
N ALA A 16 16.07 -45.49 11.56
CA ALA A 16 15.67 -44.16 11.21
C ALA A 16 16.90 -43.51 10.58
N ILE A 17 17.00 -43.59 9.25
CA ILE A 17 17.88 -42.72 8.51
C ILE A 17 17.25 -41.34 8.68
N ALA A 18 17.57 -40.68 9.80
CA ALA A 18 17.45 -39.25 9.92
C ALA A 18 18.46 -38.69 8.91
N THR A 19 18.08 -38.65 7.64
CA THR A 19 18.67 -37.72 6.68
C THR A 19 18.25 -36.33 7.14
N ALA A 20 18.82 -35.87 8.25
CA ALA A 20 18.94 -34.45 8.52
C ALA A 20 19.83 -33.96 7.38
N TRP A 21 19.19 -33.53 6.29
CA TRP A 21 19.87 -32.70 5.32
C TRP A 21 20.46 -31.55 6.14
N PRO A 22 21.78 -31.34 6.09
CA PRO A 22 22.32 -30.11 6.61
C PRO A 22 21.79 -29.03 5.65
N LEU A 23 20.62 -28.47 5.98
CA LEU A 23 20.30 -27.12 5.57
C LEU A 23 21.33 -26.28 6.33
N THR A 24 22.54 -26.17 5.78
CA THR A 24 23.36 -25.00 6.02
C THR A 24 22.40 -23.82 5.87
N PRO A 25 22.15 -23.02 6.93
CA PRO A 25 21.32 -21.85 6.81
C PRO A 25 22.03 -20.97 5.80
N SER A 26 21.60 -21.06 4.54
CA SER A 26 21.95 -20.04 3.57
C SER A 26 21.27 -18.77 4.05
N GLU A 27 21.82 -17.61 3.70
CA GLU A 27 21.13 -16.33 3.95
C GLU A 27 19.69 -16.36 3.42
N HIS A 28 19.40 -17.22 2.44
CA HIS A 28 18.06 -17.50 1.93
C HIS A 28 17.15 -18.22 2.93
N PHE A 29 17.63 -19.11 3.80
CA PHE A 29 16.77 -19.80 4.78
C PHE A 29 16.26 -18.84 5.86
N GLU A 30 17.13 -17.98 6.41
CA GLU A 30 16.67 -16.92 7.33
C GLU A 30 15.74 -15.92 6.64
N ALA A 31 15.99 -15.58 5.37
CA ALA A 31 15.11 -14.73 4.59
C ALA A 31 13.74 -15.41 4.33
N ILE A 32 13.71 -16.71 4.04
CA ILE A 32 12.47 -17.49 3.84
C ILE A 32 11.70 -17.61 5.16
N VAL A 33 12.37 -17.87 6.29
CA VAL A 33 11.72 -17.94 7.61
C VAL A 33 11.19 -16.58 8.04
N LYS A 34 11.92 -15.48 7.83
CA LYS A 34 11.42 -14.11 8.06
C LYS A 34 10.24 -13.74 7.17
N ARG A 35 10.09 -14.39 6.01
CA ARG A 35 8.95 -14.21 5.08
C ARG A 35 7.72 -15.05 5.46
N LEU A 36 7.83 -15.94 6.45
CA LEU A 36 6.68 -16.62 7.07
C LEU A 36 6.01 -15.73 8.14
N ASP A 37 6.68 -14.70 8.62
CA ASP A 37 6.10 -13.73 9.54
C ASP A 37 5.40 -12.62 8.74
N LYS A 38 4.13 -12.39 9.07
CA LYS A 38 3.33 -11.28 8.53
C LYS A 38 4.11 -9.96 8.74
N PRO A 39 4.47 -9.21 7.69
CA PRO A 39 5.21 -7.97 7.85
C PRO A 39 4.36 -6.93 8.59
N PRO A 40 4.97 -6.04 9.38
CA PRO A 40 4.25 -4.90 9.93
C PRO A 40 3.79 -3.96 8.80
N VAL A 41 2.64 -3.31 9.00
CA VAL A 41 2.20 -2.23 8.11
C VAL A 41 3.19 -1.07 8.23
N PRO A 42 3.82 -0.62 7.13
CA PRO A 42 4.80 0.45 7.17
C PRO A 42 4.12 1.76 7.57
N ASN A 43 4.83 2.60 8.32
CA ASN A 43 4.33 3.92 8.69
C ASN A 43 4.55 4.94 7.57
N SER A 44 3.91 6.11 7.67
CA SER A 44 4.00 7.15 6.64
C SER A 44 5.43 7.62 6.37
N GLN A 45 6.30 7.68 7.39
CA GLN A 45 7.70 8.08 7.22
C GLN A 45 8.51 7.08 6.39
N GLU A 46 8.25 5.77 6.55
CA GLU A 46 8.86 4.71 5.73
C GLU A 46 8.37 4.81 4.29
N LEU A 47 7.07 5.12 4.09
CA LEU A 47 6.45 5.23 2.78
C LEU A 47 6.91 6.45 1.97
N LEU A 48 7.46 7.48 2.61
CA LEU A 48 8.01 8.66 1.92
C LEU A 48 9.10 8.29 0.89
N ALA A 49 9.85 7.20 1.08
CA ALA A 49 10.91 6.83 0.16
C ALA A 49 10.39 6.27 -1.17
N HIS A 50 9.13 5.82 -1.21
CA HIS A 50 8.50 5.17 -2.37
C HIS A 50 7.85 6.13 -3.35
N PHE A 51 7.71 7.40 -2.96
CA PHE A 51 7.20 8.44 -3.86
C PHE A 51 8.34 9.14 -4.59
N ASP A 52 8.12 9.34 -5.88
CA ASP A 52 9.03 10.08 -6.73
C ASP A 52 9.16 11.55 -6.29
N ARG A 53 10.02 12.31 -6.96
CA ARG A 53 10.03 13.77 -6.76
C ARG A 53 8.73 14.40 -7.27
N VAL A 54 7.76 14.54 -6.37
CA VAL A 54 6.48 15.21 -6.63
C VAL A 54 6.72 16.64 -7.14
N PRO A 55 6.26 16.98 -8.36
CA PRO A 55 6.40 18.32 -8.91
C PRO A 55 5.70 19.39 -8.05
N LEU A 56 6.18 20.63 -8.12
CA LEU A 56 5.55 21.75 -7.41
C LEU A 56 4.13 22.00 -7.96
N ASN A 57 3.17 22.30 -7.09
CA ASN A 57 1.79 22.64 -7.45
C ASN A 57 1.05 21.54 -8.23
N SER A 58 1.35 20.27 -7.96
CA SER A 58 0.89 19.17 -8.80
C SER A 58 0.09 18.09 -8.08
N CYS A 59 -0.03 18.12 -6.75
CA CYS A 59 -0.79 17.09 -6.04
C CYS A 59 -2.29 17.26 -6.22
N LEU A 60 -2.96 16.18 -6.62
CA LEU A 60 -4.41 16.07 -6.68
C LEU A 60 -4.92 14.98 -5.74
N PHE A 61 -5.80 15.38 -4.83
CA PHE A 61 -6.56 14.52 -3.94
C PHE A 61 -8.01 14.41 -4.42
N TYR A 62 -8.73 13.40 -3.97
CA TYR A 62 -10.13 13.18 -4.32
C TYR A 62 -10.90 12.65 -3.11
N THR A 63 -12.22 12.83 -3.12
CA THR A 63 -13.10 12.36 -2.04
C THR A 63 -14.54 12.25 -2.51
N GLY A 64 -15.36 11.46 -1.82
CA GLY A 64 -16.79 11.38 -2.12
C GLY A 64 -17.12 10.78 -3.49
N GLY A 65 -16.34 9.78 -3.94
CA GLY A 65 -16.58 9.07 -5.20
C GLY A 65 -16.06 9.75 -6.45
N THR A 66 -15.25 10.81 -6.32
CA THR A 66 -14.79 11.62 -7.46
C THR A 66 -13.56 11.07 -8.19
N LEU A 67 -13.18 9.80 -7.99
CA LEU A 67 -11.92 9.25 -8.52
C LEU A 67 -11.81 9.40 -10.05
N ASP A 68 -12.80 8.91 -10.80
CA ASP A 68 -12.75 8.89 -12.26
C ASP A 68 -12.62 10.31 -12.85
N ALA A 69 -13.43 11.24 -12.33
CA ALA A 69 -13.38 12.63 -12.75
C ALA A 69 -12.09 13.35 -12.30
N ALA A 70 -11.53 12.96 -11.14
CA ALA A 70 -10.24 13.47 -10.66
C ALA A 70 -9.09 13.02 -11.56
N VAL A 71 -9.06 11.76 -12.02
CA VAL A 71 -8.06 11.26 -12.98
C VAL A 71 -8.07 12.13 -14.25
N LYS A 72 -9.24 12.35 -14.85
CA LYS A 72 -9.38 13.21 -16.03
C LYS A 72 -8.95 14.66 -15.79
N TYR A 73 -9.29 15.21 -14.63
CA TYR A 73 -8.85 16.56 -14.25
C TYR A 73 -7.33 16.63 -14.12
N GLY A 74 -6.72 15.61 -13.51
CA GLY A 74 -5.28 15.45 -13.36
C GLY A 74 -4.56 15.45 -14.69
N GLU A 75 -4.98 14.59 -15.62
CA GLU A 75 -4.44 14.51 -16.98
C GLU A 75 -4.52 15.86 -17.72
N THR A 76 -5.65 16.54 -17.62
CA THR A 76 -5.88 17.82 -18.30
C THR A 76 -5.01 18.95 -17.76
N ASN A 77 -4.73 18.94 -16.45
CA ASN A 77 -4.04 20.02 -15.75
C ASN A 77 -2.62 19.66 -15.30
N THR A 78 -2.11 18.48 -15.71
CA THR A 78 -0.81 17.95 -15.28
C THR A 78 -0.69 17.89 -13.75
N LEU A 79 -1.76 17.45 -13.10
CA LEU A 79 -1.79 17.14 -11.67
C LEU A 79 -1.80 15.62 -11.50
N PHE A 80 -1.20 15.14 -10.41
CA PHE A 80 -0.95 13.74 -10.17
C PHE A 80 -1.69 13.27 -8.93
N LEU A 81 -2.39 12.15 -9.08
CA LEU A 81 -2.97 11.39 -7.98
C LEU A 81 -1.92 10.47 -7.34
N ILE A 82 -2.26 9.90 -6.18
CA ILE A 82 -1.34 9.03 -5.43
C ILE A 82 -0.82 7.85 -6.26
N ASN A 83 -1.66 7.29 -7.14
CA ASN A 83 -1.32 6.15 -7.99
C ASN A 83 -0.34 6.48 -9.13
N GLU A 84 -0.23 7.76 -9.50
CA GLU A 84 0.70 8.20 -10.55
C GLU A 84 2.07 8.61 -9.99
N LEU A 85 2.16 8.83 -8.68
CA LEU A 85 3.36 9.29 -7.99
C LEU A 85 4.13 8.15 -7.30
N ASP A 86 3.53 6.97 -7.26
CA ASP A 86 4.08 5.78 -6.69
C ASP A 86 4.99 5.06 -7.70
N LEU A 87 6.29 5.07 -7.40
CA LEU A 87 7.34 4.55 -8.28
C LEU A 87 7.36 3.04 -8.37
N ASP A 88 7.00 2.41 -7.25
CA ASP A 88 7.28 1.00 -7.02
C ASP A 88 6.00 0.15 -7.21
N GLY A 89 4.90 0.79 -7.63
CA GLY A 89 3.60 0.14 -7.87
C GLY A 89 2.88 -0.33 -6.61
N TRP A 90 3.22 0.23 -5.46
CA TRP A 90 2.60 0.03 -4.14
C TRP A 90 1.11 0.41 -4.06
N THR A 91 0.62 1.21 -5.00
CA THR A 91 -0.75 1.68 -5.19
C THR A 91 -1.48 0.93 -6.29
N THR A 92 -0.80 0.05 -7.04
CA THR A 92 -1.39 -0.69 -8.15
C THR A 92 -2.45 -1.63 -7.60
N GLN A 93 -3.69 -1.49 -8.09
CA GLN A 93 -4.75 -2.44 -7.79
C GLN A 93 -4.39 -3.77 -8.45
N SER A 94 -4.01 -4.77 -7.63
CA SER A 94 -3.66 -6.12 -8.09
C SER A 94 -4.89 -6.97 -8.46
N GLU A 95 -6.08 -6.38 -8.43
CA GLU A 95 -7.33 -7.05 -8.71
C GLU A 95 -7.61 -6.94 -10.22
N ASP A 96 -7.37 -8.05 -10.93
CA ASP A 96 -8.00 -8.45 -12.21
C ASP A 96 -7.18 -8.40 -13.50
N THR A 97 -5.93 -7.93 -13.53
CA THR A 97 -5.05 -8.20 -14.68
C THR A 97 -4.09 -9.34 -14.35
N PRO A 98 -4.32 -10.58 -14.83
CA PRO A 98 -3.21 -11.50 -14.98
C PRO A 98 -2.11 -10.76 -15.75
N ASN A 99 -0.85 -11.01 -15.39
CA ASN A 99 0.25 -10.53 -16.21
C ASN A 99 0.09 -11.04 -17.65
N GLU A 100 0.95 -10.56 -18.55
CA GLU A 100 0.95 -10.87 -19.99
C GLU A 100 0.92 -12.39 -20.31
N PHE A 101 1.16 -13.24 -19.29
CA PHE A 101 1.24 -14.69 -19.37
C PHE A 101 0.09 -15.44 -18.68
N GLY A 102 -0.88 -14.76 -18.06
CA GLY A 102 -2.01 -15.44 -17.41
C GLY A 102 -1.75 -15.89 -15.96
N ASP A 103 -0.56 -15.59 -15.41
CA ASP A 103 -0.17 -16.02 -14.07
C ASP A 103 -0.57 -14.99 -13.00
N SER A 104 -0.85 -15.46 -11.78
CA SER A 104 -0.99 -14.57 -10.63
C SER A 104 0.34 -13.88 -10.37
N ASP A 105 0.36 -12.59 -10.04
CA ASP A 105 1.56 -11.81 -9.66
C ASP A 105 2.20 -12.24 -8.33
N TYR A 106 2.05 -13.51 -7.97
CA TYR A 106 2.76 -14.17 -6.90
C TYR A 106 4.23 -14.37 -7.33
N ALA A 107 5.06 -13.37 -7.05
CA ALA A 107 6.50 -13.44 -7.19
C ALA A 107 7.13 -13.66 -5.80
N PRO A 108 7.46 -14.91 -5.41
CA PRO A 108 8.02 -15.21 -4.09
C PRO A 108 9.41 -14.58 -3.85
N ASP A 109 10.05 -14.08 -4.91
CA ASP A 109 11.36 -13.44 -4.92
C ASP A 109 11.31 -11.90 -4.90
N CYS A 110 10.15 -11.29 -5.13
CA CYS A 110 9.97 -9.83 -5.05
C CYS A 110 9.83 -9.39 -3.58
N PRO A 111 10.31 -8.19 -3.18
CA PRO A 111 9.94 -7.60 -1.90
C PRO A 111 8.42 -7.54 -1.82
N MET A 112 7.85 -7.82 -0.64
CA MET A 112 6.40 -7.86 -0.39
C MET A 112 5.72 -6.53 -0.77
N SER A 113 5.48 -6.31 -2.05
CA SER A 113 4.62 -5.24 -2.58
C SER A 113 3.15 -5.61 -2.41
N PHE A 114 2.85 -6.74 -1.78
CA PHE A 114 1.53 -7.33 -1.73
C PHE A 114 0.97 -7.38 -0.32
N ALA A 115 0.67 -6.17 0.13
CA ALA A 115 -0.30 -5.84 1.16
C ALA A 115 -1.67 -6.53 0.99
N PHE A 116 -2.06 -6.82 -0.24
CA PHE A 116 -3.27 -7.60 -0.52
C PHE A 116 -3.09 -8.33 -1.85
N GLN A 117 -2.70 -9.60 -1.78
CA GLN A 117 -3.21 -10.57 -2.73
C GLN A 117 -3.87 -11.65 -1.88
N GLN A 118 -5.09 -12.03 -2.26
CA GLN A 118 -5.85 -13.11 -1.61
C GLN A 118 -4.99 -14.35 -1.28
N PRO A 119 -4.03 -14.79 -2.13
CA PRO A 119 -3.13 -15.89 -1.81
C PRO A 119 -2.24 -15.69 -0.56
N TYR A 120 -1.72 -14.49 -0.30
CA TYR A 120 -0.91 -14.23 0.90
C TYR A 120 -1.78 -14.20 2.16
N PHE A 121 -2.99 -13.65 2.05
CA PHE A 121 -3.96 -13.66 3.14
C PHE A 121 -4.37 -15.11 3.49
N ASP A 122 -4.69 -15.93 2.48
CA ASP A 122 -5.04 -17.35 2.66
C ASP A 122 -3.88 -18.17 3.24
N ALA A 123 -2.63 -17.80 2.92
CA ALA A 123 -1.42 -18.40 3.48
C ALA A 123 -1.07 -17.92 4.91
N GLY A 124 -1.85 -16.98 5.48
CA GLY A 124 -1.64 -16.45 6.83
C GLY A 124 -0.50 -15.44 6.98
N VAL A 125 0.08 -14.98 5.87
CA VAL A 125 1.23 -14.06 5.81
C VAL A 125 0.89 -12.68 5.25
N GLY A 126 -0.34 -12.50 4.75
CA GLY A 126 -0.87 -11.24 4.22
C GLY A 126 -1.51 -10.33 5.26
N TRP A 127 -1.79 -9.09 4.87
CA TRP A 127 -2.56 -8.15 5.69
C TRP A 127 -4.06 -8.44 5.61
N GLY A 128 -4.73 -8.32 6.75
CA GLY A 128 -6.18 -8.35 6.79
C GLY A 128 -6.76 -6.99 6.44
N LYS A 129 -8.09 -6.89 6.46
CA LYS A 129 -8.81 -5.67 6.07
C LYS A 129 -8.37 -4.41 6.85
N ASP A 130 -8.15 -4.54 8.16
CA ASP A 130 -7.78 -3.40 9.00
C ASP A 130 -6.35 -2.94 8.74
N GLU A 131 -5.42 -3.87 8.51
CA GLU A 131 -4.04 -3.56 8.16
C GLU A 131 -3.93 -2.96 6.76
N HIS A 132 -4.74 -3.45 5.82
CA HIS A 132 -4.86 -2.87 4.49
C HIS A 132 -5.42 -1.45 4.54
N ALA A 133 -6.46 -1.20 5.32
CA ALA A 133 -6.98 0.15 5.52
C ALA A 133 -5.92 1.07 6.15
N LYS A 134 -5.20 0.59 7.17
CA LYS A 134 -4.11 1.33 7.81
C LYS A 134 -2.95 1.64 6.84
N TYR A 135 -2.66 0.71 5.94
CA TYR A 135 -1.66 0.92 4.91
C TYR A 135 -2.04 2.08 3.98
N TRP A 136 -3.26 2.09 3.46
CA TRP A 136 -3.74 3.20 2.62
C TRP A 136 -3.78 4.53 3.39
N ASP A 137 -4.17 4.52 4.66
CA ASP A 137 -4.11 5.71 5.52
C ASP A 137 -2.66 6.24 5.65
N ASN A 138 -1.69 5.36 5.88
CA ASN A 138 -0.27 5.73 5.99
C ASN A 138 0.31 6.21 4.65
N LEU A 139 -0.10 5.60 3.54
CA LEU A 139 0.33 5.95 2.18
C LEU A 139 -0.19 7.33 1.77
N SER A 140 -1.48 7.59 2.05
CA SER A 140 -2.12 8.88 1.85
C SER A 140 -1.52 9.99 2.73
N GLU A 141 -1.18 9.70 3.99
CA GLU A 141 -0.43 10.66 4.81
C GLU A 141 0.95 10.96 4.21
N ALA A 142 1.68 9.94 3.76
CA ALA A 142 3.01 10.09 3.20
C ALA A 142 3.00 10.96 1.93
N ILE A 143 2.05 10.78 1.01
CA ILE A 143 1.97 11.63 -0.17
C ILE A 143 1.63 13.08 0.20
N ALA A 144 0.70 13.30 1.14
CA ALA A 144 0.38 14.65 1.63
C ALA A 144 1.59 15.37 2.22
N LEU A 145 2.50 14.64 2.88
CA LEU A 145 3.77 15.16 3.38
C LEU A 145 4.82 15.40 2.27
N LYS A 146 4.70 14.77 1.11
CA LYS A 146 5.56 15.02 -0.06
C LYS A 146 5.14 16.19 -0.92
N CYS A 147 3.85 16.51 -0.92
CA CYS A 147 3.29 17.59 -1.71
C CYS A 147 3.91 18.95 -1.37
N ARG A 148 3.98 19.85 -2.35
CA ARG A 148 4.60 21.18 -2.20
C ARG A 148 3.85 22.22 -3.02
N GLY A 149 3.78 23.44 -2.49
CA GLY A 149 3.04 24.55 -3.07
C GLY A 149 1.54 24.36 -2.91
N ASP A 150 0.80 24.53 -3.99
CA ASP A 150 -0.65 24.34 -3.99
C ASP A 150 -0.99 22.86 -4.17
N ALA A 151 -1.93 22.37 -3.36
CA ALA A 151 -2.57 21.07 -3.54
C ALA A 151 -4.01 21.27 -4.01
N TYR A 152 -4.55 20.29 -4.72
CA TYR A 152 -5.91 20.31 -5.26
C TYR A 152 -6.76 19.20 -4.65
N LEU A 153 -8.05 19.44 -4.45
CA LEU A 153 -9.02 18.46 -3.99
C LEU A 153 -10.21 18.43 -4.96
N ALA A 154 -10.42 17.30 -5.61
CA ALA A 154 -11.61 17.03 -6.39
C ALA A 154 -12.80 16.75 -5.47
N LEU A 155 -13.83 17.59 -5.55
CA LEU A 155 -15.02 17.56 -4.74
C LEU A 155 -16.26 17.20 -5.57
N PRO A 156 -17.21 16.43 -5.00
CA PRO A 156 -18.47 16.17 -5.68
C PRO A 156 -19.32 17.46 -5.76
N PRO A 157 -20.34 17.53 -6.63
CA PRO A 157 -21.17 18.73 -6.79
C PRO A 157 -21.88 19.19 -5.51
N ALA A 158 -22.10 18.26 -4.57
CA ALA A 158 -22.67 18.55 -3.26
C ALA A 158 -21.70 19.27 -2.30
N LEU A 159 -20.42 19.40 -2.68
CA LEU A 159 -19.34 20.01 -1.88
C LEU A 159 -19.14 19.33 -0.51
N THR A 160 -19.42 18.02 -0.45
CA THR A 160 -19.33 17.23 0.78
C THR A 160 -18.00 16.48 0.84
N ILE A 161 -17.32 16.58 1.98
CA ILE A 161 -16.17 15.73 2.33
C ILE A 161 -16.66 14.72 3.38
N PRO A 162 -16.79 13.43 3.07
CA PRO A 162 -17.13 12.42 4.05
C PRO A 162 -16.13 12.40 5.21
N GLU A 163 -16.61 12.38 6.45
CA GLU A 163 -15.76 12.36 7.65
C GLU A 163 -14.90 11.09 7.72
N ASP A 164 -15.40 10.00 7.15
CA ASP A 164 -14.71 8.73 6.99
C ASP A 164 -14.01 8.60 5.62
N SER A 165 -13.71 9.71 4.95
CA SER A 165 -12.78 9.67 3.82
C SER A 165 -11.33 9.64 4.31
N VAL A 166 -10.45 8.97 3.55
CA VAL A 166 -9.00 9.00 3.82
C VAL A 166 -8.49 10.45 3.83
N PHE A 167 -9.03 11.29 2.95
CA PHE A 167 -8.73 12.72 2.92
C PHE A 167 -9.01 13.41 4.26
N ALA A 168 -10.22 13.25 4.81
CA ALA A 168 -10.59 13.88 6.07
C ALA A 168 -9.77 13.35 7.25
N ARG A 169 -9.54 12.03 7.32
CA ARG A 169 -8.83 11.41 8.45
C ARG A 169 -7.33 11.66 8.44
N MET A 170 -6.69 11.58 7.27
CA MET A 170 -5.24 11.51 7.15
C MET A 170 -4.66 12.71 6.41
N GLU A 171 -5.10 12.93 5.16
CA GLU A 171 -4.42 13.83 4.23
C GLU A 171 -4.56 15.28 4.64
N PHE A 172 -5.76 15.73 5.04
CA PHE A 172 -6.00 17.12 5.39
C PHE A 172 -5.13 17.58 6.56
N SER A 173 -5.06 16.77 7.62
CA SER A 173 -4.22 17.08 8.78
C SER A 173 -2.72 17.08 8.43
N ALA A 174 -2.30 16.19 7.52
CA ALA A 174 -0.92 16.10 7.05
C ALA A 174 -0.53 17.31 6.19
N LEU A 175 -1.41 17.75 5.29
CA LEU A 175 -1.24 18.97 4.48
C LEU A 175 -1.08 20.22 5.37
N GLN A 176 -1.88 20.34 6.44
CA GLN A 176 -1.75 21.45 7.39
C GLN A 176 -0.39 21.47 8.09
N ARG A 177 0.13 20.30 8.48
CA ARG A 177 1.46 20.16 9.11
C ARG A 177 2.61 20.34 8.12
N ASN A 178 2.39 20.07 6.84
CA ASN A 178 3.41 20.17 5.80
C ASN A 178 3.71 21.65 5.46
N ALA A 179 4.83 22.16 5.99
CA ALA A 179 5.25 23.55 5.77
C ALA A 179 5.51 23.93 4.30
N ALA A 180 5.71 22.95 3.41
CA ALA A 180 5.89 23.20 1.99
C ALA A 180 4.57 23.46 1.26
N ILE A 181 3.43 23.15 1.87
CA ILE A 181 2.10 23.45 1.32
C ILE A 181 1.69 24.89 1.65
N THR A 182 1.27 25.60 0.62
CA THR A 182 0.80 26.99 0.67
C THR A 182 -0.71 27.07 0.71
N ARG A 183 -1.39 26.36 -0.20
CA ARG A 183 -2.86 26.40 -0.34
C ARG A 183 -3.41 25.02 -0.66
N LEU A 184 -4.67 24.82 -0.29
CA LEU A 184 -5.53 23.75 -0.76
C LEU A 184 -6.64 24.38 -1.60
N LEU A 185 -6.72 23.97 -2.86
CA LEU A 185 -7.71 24.44 -3.83
C LEU A 185 -8.75 23.34 -4.08
N GLY A 186 -10.03 23.68 -4.00
CA GLY A 186 -11.13 22.80 -4.36
C GLY A 186 -11.46 22.91 -5.83
N VAL A 187 -11.79 21.80 -6.46
CA VAL A 187 -12.30 21.73 -7.83
C VAL A 187 -13.56 20.88 -7.82
N VAL A 188 -14.67 21.45 -8.28
CA VAL A 188 -15.94 20.71 -8.36
C VAL A 188 -15.98 19.90 -9.64
N VAL A 189 -16.10 18.59 -9.51
CA VAL A 189 -16.15 17.64 -10.62
C VAL A 189 -17.49 16.91 -10.64
N ASN A 190 -17.98 16.55 -11.83
CA ASN A 190 -19.24 15.84 -12.01
C ASN A 190 -19.00 14.38 -12.42
N ASP A 191 -19.99 13.52 -12.17
CA ASP A 191 -19.93 12.08 -12.47
C ASP A 191 -19.93 11.78 -13.98
N ASP A 192 -20.33 12.75 -14.81
CA ASP A 192 -20.28 12.66 -16.28
C ASP A 192 -18.96 13.17 -16.88
N ASP A 193 -17.91 13.24 -16.05
CA ASP A 193 -16.58 13.73 -16.38
C ASP A 193 -16.51 15.20 -16.80
N SER A 194 -17.56 15.99 -16.55
CA SER A 194 -17.54 17.44 -16.78
C SER A 194 -16.98 18.21 -15.58
N PHE A 195 -16.21 19.27 -15.86
CA PHE A 195 -15.71 20.19 -14.84
C PHE A 195 -16.71 21.31 -14.64
N LEU A 196 -17.15 21.51 -13.40
CA LEU A 196 -18.21 22.47 -13.10
C LEU A 196 -17.65 23.86 -12.81
N GLU A 197 -16.49 23.95 -12.16
CA GLU A 197 -15.94 25.22 -11.68
C GLU A 197 -14.41 25.29 -11.76
N LEU A 198 -13.89 26.52 -11.84
CA LEU A 198 -12.45 26.80 -11.69
C LEU A 198 -12.00 26.51 -10.25
N PRO A 199 -10.70 26.22 -10.02
CA PRO A 199 -10.17 26.01 -8.68
C PRO A 199 -10.45 27.21 -7.75
N TYR A 200 -10.94 26.93 -6.54
CA TYR A 200 -11.22 27.94 -5.51
C TYR A 200 -10.55 27.58 -4.19
N PRO A 201 -10.16 28.57 -3.35
CA PRO A 201 -9.43 28.27 -2.11
C PRO A 201 -10.34 27.61 -1.06
N LEU A 202 -9.91 26.44 -0.58
CA LEU A 202 -10.52 25.75 0.58
C LEU A 202 -9.77 26.06 1.87
N TRP A 203 -8.45 26.18 1.78
CA TRP A 203 -7.58 26.49 2.91
C TRP A 203 -6.30 27.15 2.40
N GLU A 204 -5.74 28.06 3.20
CA GLU A 204 -4.48 28.72 2.92
C GLU A 204 -3.69 28.85 4.22
N ARG A 205 -2.36 28.70 4.12
CA ARG A 205 -1.47 28.94 5.25
C ARG A 205 -1.50 30.43 5.59
N CYS A 206 -1.84 30.76 6.84
CA CYS A 206 -1.71 32.12 7.33
C CYS A 206 -0.27 32.60 7.08
N ALA A 207 -0.12 33.79 6.47
CA ALA A 207 1.20 34.41 6.34
C ALA A 207 1.85 34.47 7.73
N ALA A 208 3.03 33.87 7.88
CA ALA A 208 3.80 34.03 9.10
C ALA A 208 4.07 35.55 9.27
N PRO A 209 3.78 36.14 10.44
CA PRO A 209 4.04 37.55 10.68
C PRO A 209 5.52 37.90 10.53
#